data_AF-A0A7J3UAN8-F1
#
_entry.id   AF-A0A7J3UAN8-F1
#
_cell.length_a   1.000
_cell.length_b   1.000
_cell.length_c   1.000
_cell.angle_alpha   90.00
_cell.angle_beta   90.00
_cell.angle_gamma   90.00
#
_symmetry.space_group_name_H-M   'P 1'
#
loop_
_entity.id
_entity.type
_entity.pdbx_description
1 polymer ?
#
loop_
_entity_poly.entity_id
_entity_poly.type
_entity_poly.pdbx_seq_one_letter_code
_entity_poly.pdbx_strand_id
1 'polypeptide(L)'
;MNGIMQWLWVLLLAMLPISELRGAIPLAIGIYKLNPYISIPLIVLANFVPIPLILKFLGPVEGFLRRWKFWDKLMDSIFEHT
;
A
#
# COMPACT_ATOMS: atom_id res chain seq x y z
N MET A 1 7.09 -24.40 -7.84
CA MET A 1 6.75 -23.57 -6.66
C MET A 1 5.38 -24.00 -6.18
N ASN A 2 5.22 -24.29 -4.89
CA ASN A 2 3.91 -24.68 -4.34
C ASN A 2 2.92 -23.52 -4.53
N GLY A 3 1.66 -23.79 -4.93
CA GLY A 3 0.66 -22.76 -5.23
C GLY A 3 0.44 -21.76 -4.08
N ILE A 4 0.57 -22.21 -2.83
CA ILE A 4 0.50 -21.36 -1.63
C ILE A 4 1.58 -20.27 -1.63
N MET A 5 2.80 -20.60 -2.05
CA MET A 5 3.91 -19.64 -2.06
C MET A 5 3.68 -18.54 -3.10
N GLN A 6 3.04 -18.86 -4.23
CA GLN A 6 2.72 -17.90 -5.28
C GLN A 6 1.68 -16.88 -4.80
N TRP A 7 0.62 -17.34 -4.13
CA TRP A 7 -0.38 -16.45 -3.53
C TRP A 7 0.22 -15.53 -2.47
N LEU A 8 1.14 -16.04 -1.66
CA LEU A 8 1.78 -15.25 -0.61
C LEU A 8 2.65 -14.13 -1.19
N TRP A 9 3.41 -14.40 -2.27
CA TRP A 9 4.14 -13.36 -2.99
C TRP A 9 3.24 -12.32 -3.63
N VAL A 10 2.14 -12.73 -4.27
CA VAL A 10 1.15 -11.81 -4.86
C VAL A 10 0.54 -10.90 -3.80
N LEU A 11 0.15 -11.45 -2.65
CA LEU A 11 -0.44 -10.71 -1.54
C LEU A 11 0.56 -9.72 -0.92
N LEU A 12 1.78 -10.16 -0.63
CA LEU A 12 2.82 -9.27 -0.11
C LEU A 12 3.12 -8.11 -1.05
N LEU A 13 3.16 -8.38 -2.35
CA LEU A 13 3.43 -7.35 -3.37
C LEU A 13 2.25 -6.38 -3.52
N ALA A 14 1.02 -6.86 -3.34
CA ALA A 14 -0.20 -6.04 -3.32
C ALA A 14 -0.33 -5.14 -2.07
N MET A 15 0.29 -5.55 -0.95
CA MET A 15 0.30 -4.82 0.32
C MET A 15 1.44 -3.77 0.42
N LEU A 16 2.35 -3.71 -0.56
CA LEU A 16 3.49 -2.80 -0.54
C LEU A 16 3.12 -1.43 -1.15
N PRO A 17 3.15 -0.32 -0.40
CA PRO A 17 2.61 1.01 -0.78
C PRO A 17 3.19 1.67 -2.04
N ILE A 18 4.13 1.03 -2.73
CA ILE A 18 4.96 1.62 -3.80
C ILE A 18 4.57 1.10 -5.21
N SER A 19 3.89 -0.05 -5.37
CA SER A 19 3.64 -0.63 -6.72
C SER A 19 2.34 -1.45 -6.90
N GLU A 20 1.29 -1.10 -6.15
CA GLU A 20 0.36 -2.08 -5.57
C GLU A 20 -0.53 -2.89 -6.52
N LEU A 21 -1.14 -2.30 -7.55
CA LEU A 21 -2.00 -3.08 -8.46
C LEU A 21 -1.26 -3.49 -9.73
N ARG A 22 -0.31 -2.66 -10.16
CA ARG A 22 0.36 -2.78 -11.46
C ARG A 22 1.48 -3.82 -11.44
N GLY A 23 2.05 -4.16 -10.29
CA GLY A 23 2.99 -5.27 -10.14
C GLY A 23 2.30 -6.59 -9.80
N ALA A 24 1.34 -6.56 -8.87
CA ALA A 24 0.69 -7.77 -8.37
C ALA A 24 -0.20 -8.44 -9.42
N ILE A 25 -0.93 -7.66 -10.24
CA ILE A 25 -1.82 -8.21 -11.29
C ILE A 25 -1.01 -8.91 -12.41
N PRO A 26 0.03 -8.29 -13.00
CA PRO A 26 0.86 -8.97 -14.01
C PRO A 26 1.63 -10.16 -13.44
N LEU A 27 2.04 -10.12 -12.18
CA LEU A 27 2.71 -11.24 -11.53
C LEU A 27 1.74 -12.43 -11.33
N ALA A 28 0.52 -12.16 -10.84
CA ALA A 28 -0.50 -13.17 -10.63
C ALA A 28 -0.98 -13.81 -11.95
N ILE A 29 -1.28 -12.99 -12.96
CA ILE A 29 -1.86 -13.46 -14.24
C ILE A 29 -0.77 -13.90 -15.22
N GLY A 30 0.29 -13.11 -15.36
CA GLY A 30 1.34 -13.35 -16.36
C GLY A 30 2.34 -14.42 -15.94
N ILE A 31 2.81 -14.40 -14.69
CA ILE A 31 3.85 -15.33 -14.21
C ILE A 31 3.20 -16.57 -13.59
N TYR A 32 2.27 -16.39 -12.66
CA TYR A 32 1.67 -17.50 -11.92
C TYR A 32 0.41 -18.08 -12.55
N LYS A 33 -0.10 -17.47 -13.63
CA LYS A 33 -1.31 -17.93 -14.36
C LYS A 33 -2.50 -18.23 -13.44
N LEU A 34 -2.61 -17.46 -12.35
CA LEU A 34 -3.70 -17.57 -11.40
C LEU A 34 -5.00 -17.07 -12.04
N ASN A 35 -6.13 -17.59 -11.57
CA ASN A 35 -7.44 -17.20 -12.10
C ASN A 35 -7.68 -15.69 -11.86
N PRO A 36 -7.83 -14.86 -12.92
CA PRO A 36 -8.02 -13.42 -12.79
C PRO A 36 -9.26 -13.03 -11.99
N TYR A 37 -10.35 -13.81 -12.12
CA TYR A 37 -11.62 -13.55 -11.44
C TYR A 37 -11.50 -13.64 -9.92
N ILE A 38 -10.55 -14.44 -9.42
CA ILE A 38 -10.28 -14.60 -7.98
C ILE A 38 -9.13 -13.67 -7.56
N SER A 39 -8.10 -13.57 -8.40
CA SER A 39 -6.86 -12.85 -8.07
C SER A 39 -7.08 -11.34 -7.97
N ILE A 40 -7.85 -10.75 -8.88
CA ILE A 40 -8.09 -9.30 -8.91
C ILE A 40 -8.80 -8.82 -7.63
N PRO A 41 -9.98 -9.35 -7.24
CA PRO A 41 -10.63 -8.88 -6.02
C PRO A 41 -9.77 -9.13 -4.76
N LEU A 42 -9.01 -10.24 -4.71
CA LEU A 42 -8.14 -10.52 -3.58
C LEU A 42 -6.97 -9.53 -3.48
N ILE A 43 -6.32 -9.20 -4.60
CA ILE A 43 -5.25 -8.18 -4.66
C ILE A 43 -5.79 -6.82 -4.23
N VAL A 44 -6.97 -6.43 -4.72
CA VAL A 44 -7.63 -5.18 -4.35
C VAL A 44 -7.92 -5.14 -2.85
N LEU A 45 -8.45 -6.23 -2.27
CA LEU A 45 -8.69 -6.31 -0.83
C LEU A 45 -7.39 -6.24 -0.02
N ALA A 46 -6.35 -6.95 -0.45
CA ALA A 46 -5.04 -6.91 0.20
C ALA A 46 -4.41 -5.52 0.16
N ASN A 47 -4.67 -4.75 -0.91
CA ASN A 47 -4.21 -3.37 -1.05
C ASN A 47 -4.82 -2.40 -0.02
N PHE A 48 -6.00 -2.68 0.52
CA PHE A 48 -6.59 -1.84 1.58
C PHE A 48 -5.98 -2.09 2.97
N VAL A 49 -5.30 -3.21 3.19
CA VAL A 49 -4.67 -3.57 4.48
C VAL A 49 -3.59 -2.59 4.95
N PRO A 50 -2.68 -2.06 4.10
CA PRO A 50 -1.69 -1.07 4.53
C PRO A 50 -2.29 0.29 4.91
N ILE A 51 -3.52 0.63 4.51
CA ILE A 51 -4.13 1.95 4.79
C ILE A 51 -4.25 2.26 6.29
N PRO A 52 -4.85 1.41 7.14
CA PRO A 52 -4.91 1.66 8.58
C PRO A 52 -3.51 1.72 9.23
N LEU A 53 -2.53 1.01 8.66
CA LEU A 53 -1.13 1.10 9.08
C LEU A 53 -0.59 2.52 8.80
N ILE A 54 -0.74 3.01 7.57
CA ILE A 54 -0.32 4.36 7.16
C ILE A 54 -1.00 5.42 8.03
N LEU A 55 -2.31 5.33 8.24
CA LEU A 55 -3.07 6.27 9.08
C LEU A 55 -2.59 6.27 10.53
N LYS A 56 -2.27 5.09 11.09
CA LYS A 56 -1.72 5.00 12.46
C LYS A 56 -0.33 5.63 12.56
N PHE A 57 0.50 5.52 11.52
CA PHE A 57 1.84 6.12 11.48
C PHE A 57 1.81 7.61 11.12
N LEU A 58 0.71 8.13 10.58
CA LEU A 58 0.61 9.53 10.20
C LEU A 58 0.81 10.49 11.39
N GLY A 59 0.19 10.20 12.55
CA GLY A 59 0.34 11.01 13.76
C GLY A 59 1.79 11.17 14.26
N PRO A 60 2.55 10.07 14.50
CA PRO A 60 3.95 10.19 14.88
C PRO A 60 4.83 10.79 13.78
N VAL A 61 4.52 10.55 12.50
CA VAL A 61 5.23 11.17 11.37
C VAL A 61 5.01 12.67 11.35
N GLU A 62 3.78 13.15 11.55
CA GLU A 62 3.46 14.59 11.62
C GLU A 62 4.24 15.26 12.77
N GLY A 63 4.20 14.69 13.98
CA GLY A 63 4.94 15.20 15.12
C GLY A 63 6.46 15.19 14.91
N PHE A 64 6.98 14.24 14.14
CA PHE A 64 8.40 14.22 13.73
C PHE A 64 8.70 15.30 12.68
N LEU A 65 7.82 15.49 11.69
CA LEU A 65 8.00 16.46 10.61
C LEU A 65 7.93 17.89 11.13
N ARG A 66 7.02 18.20 12.07
CA ARG A 66 6.90 19.52 12.72
C ARG A 66 8.16 19.97 13.47
N ARG A 67 9.11 19.06 13.77
CA ARG A 67 10.42 19.44 14.34
C ARG A 67 11.26 20.32 13.39
N TRP A 68 10.93 20.33 12.09
CA TRP A 68 11.66 21.07 11.07
C TRP A 68 10.81 22.27 10.62
N LYS A 69 11.34 23.49 10.76
CA LYS A 69 10.61 24.74 10.46
C LYS A 69 10.00 24.81 9.05
N PHE A 70 10.61 24.15 8.06
CA PHE A 70 10.06 24.05 6.71
C PHE A 70 8.76 23.24 6.68
N TRP A 71 8.77 22.06 7.30
CA TRP A 71 7.65 21.14 7.32
C TRP A 71 6.51 21.62 8.23
N ASP A 72 6.82 22.31 9.32
CA ASP A 72 5.83 22.93 10.20
C ASP A 72 4.99 24.00 9.46
N LYS A 73 5.65 24.91 8.73
CA LYS A 73 4.97 25.91 7.88
C LYS A 73 4.14 25.27 6.76
N LEU A 74 4.64 24.20 6.16
CA LEU A 74 3.93 23.47 5.11
C LEU A 74 2.66 22.83 5.70
N MET A 75 2.79 22.15 6.84
CA MET A 75 1.65 21.53 7.53
C MET A 75 0.62 22.59 7.92
N ASP A 76 1.02 23.69 8.54
CA ASP A 76 0.10 24.78 8.89
C ASP A 76 -0.67 25.30 7.66
N SER A 77 -0.03 25.46 6.51
CA SER A 77 -0.70 25.89 5.27
C SER A 77 -1.70 24.85 4.71
N ILE A 78 -1.39 23.55 4.85
CA ILE A 78 -2.28 22.46 4.41
C ILE A 78 -3.48 22.35 5.36
N PHE A 79 -3.24 22.45 6.67
CA PHE A 79 -4.28 22.33 7.69
C PHE A 79 -5.12 23.60 7.87
N GLU A 80 -4.64 24.78 7.46
CA GLU A 80 -5.45 26.01 7.43
C GLU A 80 -6.70 25.88 6.53
N HIS A 81 -6.74 24.91 5.61
CA HIS A 81 -7.84 24.70 4.66
C HIS A 81 -8.64 23.39 4.88
N THR A 82 -8.47 22.70 6.02
CA THR A 82 -9.24 21.48 6.38
C THR A 82 -9.94 21.66 7.72
#